data_AF-A0A9D6UKV9-F1
#
_entry.id   AF-A0A9D6UKV9-F1
#
_cell.length_a   1.000
_cell.length_b   1.000
_cell.length_c   1.000
_cell.angle_alpha   90.00
_cell.angle_beta   90.00
_cell.angle_gamma   90.00
#
_symmetry.space_group_name_H-M   'P 1'
#
loop_
_entity.id
_entity.type
_entity.pdbx_description
1 polymer ?
#
loop_
_entity_poly.entity_id
_entity_poly.type
_entity_poly.pdbx_seq_one_letter_code
_entity_poly.pdbx_strand_id
1 'polypeptide(L)'
;MPEVVSESVSFINLDAINIIYLFIVGFVGGLVSGFIGSGGAFVLTPAMMSIGVPGIVAVASNMCHKFPKALVGAVKRARYGQVDVKLGIILGISAEAGVLYGAHIQENIKRAFGDAGSNLYVSLAFVVVLGIVGSFVLWDAFKGYRSRNDGEDEKVSRLALWVQSINIPWTMVYFKSLNARVSVLFTIP
;
A
#
# COMPACT_ATOMS: atom_id res chain seq x y z
N MET A 1 -29.21 -8.04 15.38
CA MET A 1 -29.30 -6.57 15.19
C MET A 1 -28.93 -5.75 16.45
N PRO A 2 -29.13 -6.22 17.71
CA PRO A 2 -28.63 -5.48 18.89
C PRO A 2 -27.15 -5.75 19.23
N GLU A 3 -26.53 -6.86 18.79
CA GLU A 3 -25.09 -7.13 19.04
C GLU A 3 -24.15 -6.18 18.29
N VAL A 4 -24.50 -5.81 17.05
CA VAL A 4 -23.65 -4.95 16.19
C VAL A 4 -23.55 -3.50 16.71
N VAL A 5 -24.54 -3.07 17.49
CA VAL A 5 -24.59 -1.73 18.10
C VAL A 5 -23.80 -1.70 19.40
N SER A 6 -23.64 -2.83 20.10
CA SER A 6 -22.84 -2.92 21.33
C SER A 6 -21.33 -2.89 21.05
N GLU A 7 -20.89 -3.44 19.91
CA GLU A 7 -19.47 -3.45 19.52
C GLU A 7 -19.00 -2.07 19.04
N SER A 8 -19.92 -1.24 18.50
CA SER A 8 -19.63 0.11 18.01
C SER A 8 -19.38 1.17 19.08
N VAL A 9 -19.74 0.87 20.33
CA VAL A 9 -19.50 1.74 21.49
C VAL A 9 -18.15 1.43 22.18
N SER A 10 -17.41 0.40 21.72
CA SER A 10 -16.16 -0.06 22.35
C SER A 10 -14.91 0.10 21.48
N PHE A 11 -14.90 0.97 20.46
CA PHE A 11 -13.74 1.03 19.54
C PHE A 11 -12.60 1.91 20.04
N ILE A 12 -12.86 3.04 20.70
CA ILE A 12 -11.84 3.93 21.31
C ILE A 12 -12.49 4.69 22.47
N ASN A 13 -11.92 4.62 23.67
CA ASN A 13 -12.23 5.63 24.70
C ASN A 13 -11.58 6.95 24.27
N LEU A 14 -12.40 7.92 23.85
CA LEU A 14 -11.95 9.25 23.44
C LEU A 14 -11.61 10.12 24.66
N ASP A 15 -10.61 9.68 25.40
CA ASP A 15 -9.99 10.50 26.43
C ASP A 15 -9.05 11.54 25.80
N ALA A 16 -8.79 12.64 26.52
CA ALA A 16 -7.92 13.71 26.03
C ALA A 16 -6.54 13.17 25.61
N ILE A 17 -6.04 12.16 26.31
CA ILE A 17 -4.76 11.49 26.01
C ILE A 17 -4.81 10.79 24.64
N ASN A 18 -5.87 10.02 24.36
CA ASN A 18 -6.01 9.29 23.11
C ASN A 18 -6.23 10.23 21.92
N ILE A 19 -6.93 11.35 22.12
CA ILE A 19 -7.11 12.39 21.10
C ILE A 19 -5.77 13.02 20.75
N ILE A 20 -4.99 13.42 21.75
CA ILE A 20 -3.65 14.01 21.55
C ILE A 20 -2.73 13.00 20.86
N TYR A 21 -2.76 11.73 21.29
CA TYR A 21 -1.99 10.66 20.66
C TYR A 21 -2.34 10.50 19.18
N LEU A 22 -3.64 10.40 18.84
CA LEU A 22 -4.10 10.30 17.45
C LEU A 22 -3.70 11.53 16.63
N PHE A 23 -3.71 12.72 17.22
CA PHE A 23 -3.29 13.95 16.54
C PHE A 23 -1.79 13.94 16.22
N ILE A 24 -0.95 13.55 17.18
CA ILE A 24 0.51 13.44 16.99
C ILE A 24 0.83 12.37 15.95
N VAL A 25 0.23 11.17 16.07
CA VAL A 25 0.45 10.08 15.12
C VAL A 25 -0.06 10.46 13.72
N GLY A 26 -1.22 11.10 13.62
CA GLY A 26 -1.77 11.58 12.37
C GLY A 26 -0.88 12.64 11.72
N PHE A 27 -0.35 13.57 12.52
CA PHE A 27 0.57 14.62 12.07
C PHE A 27 1.90 14.03 11.58
N VAL A 28 2.58 13.24 12.41
CA VAL A 28 3.86 12.61 12.07
C VAL A 28 3.69 11.65 10.90
N GLY A 29 2.69 10.77 10.96
CA GLY A 29 2.37 9.82 9.89
C GLY A 29 2.01 10.53 8.59
N GLY A 30 1.30 11.65 8.67
CA GLY A 30 0.96 12.51 7.54
C GLY A 30 2.18 13.18 6.91
N LEU A 31 3.08 13.75 7.72
CA LEU A 31 4.33 14.37 7.25
C LEU A 31 5.23 13.34 6.56
N VAL A 32 5.54 12.22 7.23
CA VAL A 32 6.40 11.18 6.68
C VAL A 32 5.78 10.59 5.40
N SER A 33 4.46 10.35 5.42
CA SER A 33 3.72 9.95 4.23
C SER A 33 3.80 10.96 3.09
N GLY A 34 3.76 12.25 3.40
CA GLY A 34 3.80 13.32 2.41
C GLY A 34 5.14 13.34 1.68
N PHE A 35 6.24 13.20 2.43
CA PHE A 35 7.59 13.15 1.86
C PHE A 35 7.83 11.86 1.05
N ILE A 36 7.41 10.70 1.55
CA ILE A 36 7.62 9.41 0.88
C ILE A 36 6.60 9.21 -0.27
N GLY A 37 5.44 9.86 -0.21
CA GLY A 37 4.36 9.68 -1.18
C GLY A 37 3.57 8.37 -1.04
N SER A 38 3.80 7.57 0.02
CA SER A 38 3.21 6.23 0.21
C SER A 38 1.78 6.22 0.79
N GLY A 39 1.26 7.38 1.18
CA GLY A 39 -0.12 7.54 1.67
C GLY A 39 -0.36 7.17 3.15
N GLY A 40 0.67 6.87 3.94
CA GLY A 40 0.69 7.00 5.42
C GLY A 40 0.11 5.85 6.23
N ALA A 41 -0.60 4.93 5.60
CA ALA A 41 -1.21 3.79 6.29
C ALA A 41 -0.20 2.89 7.01
N PHE A 42 1.08 2.88 6.59
CA PHE A 42 2.10 2.08 7.25
C PHE A 42 2.37 2.52 8.70
N VAL A 43 2.13 3.80 9.05
CA VAL A 43 2.20 4.31 10.43
C VAL A 43 0.83 4.27 11.10
N LEU A 44 -0.22 4.65 10.36
CA LEU A 44 -1.56 4.81 10.93
C LEU A 44 -2.20 3.47 11.31
N THR A 45 -2.02 2.40 10.53
CA THR A 45 -2.64 1.09 10.85
C THR A 45 -2.09 0.51 12.17
N PRO A 46 -0.76 0.38 12.38
CA PRO A 46 -0.24 -0.14 13.64
C PRO A 46 -0.58 0.76 14.83
N ALA A 47 -0.61 2.08 14.65
CA ALA A 47 -0.93 3.01 15.72
C ALA A 47 -2.41 3.01 16.13
N MET A 48 -3.33 2.74 15.19
CA MET A 48 -4.74 2.49 15.55
C MET A 48 -4.88 1.14 16.26
N MET A 49 -4.14 0.12 15.83
CA MET A 49 -4.17 -1.18 16.51
C MET A 49 -3.57 -1.11 17.93
N SER A 50 -2.58 -0.24 18.17
CA SER A 50 -1.96 -0.08 19.49
C SER A 50 -2.92 0.52 20.54
N ILE A 51 -3.94 1.26 20.10
CA ILE A 51 -4.98 1.82 20.99
C ILE A 51 -6.23 0.91 21.08
N GLY A 52 -6.14 -0.32 20.57
CA GLY A 52 -7.18 -1.34 20.72
C GLY A 52 -8.16 -1.45 19.54
N VAL A 53 -7.94 -0.71 18.45
CA VAL A 53 -8.80 -0.84 17.25
C VAL A 53 -8.55 -2.20 16.58
N PRO A 54 -9.59 -2.99 16.27
CA PRO A 54 -9.43 -4.24 15.54
C PRO A 54 -8.70 -4.03 14.20
N GLY A 55 -7.75 -4.90 13.89
CA GLY A 55 -6.90 -4.79 12.71
C GLY A 55 -7.68 -4.75 11.40
N ILE A 56 -8.78 -5.50 11.30
CA ILE A 56 -9.66 -5.46 10.13
C ILE A 56 -10.28 -4.08 9.91
N VAL A 57 -10.71 -3.41 10.98
CA VAL A 57 -11.29 -2.07 10.94
C VAL A 57 -10.18 -1.05 10.62
N ALA A 58 -9.03 -1.15 11.29
CA ALA A 58 -7.91 -0.26 11.06
C ALA A 58 -7.41 -0.29 9.60
N VAL A 59 -7.31 -1.47 8.99
CA VAL A 59 -6.94 -1.63 7.58
C VAL A 59 -8.01 -1.05 6.65
N ALA A 60 -9.28 -1.40 6.87
CA ALA A 60 -10.39 -0.93 6.06
C ALA A 60 -10.50 0.61 6.08
N SER A 61 -10.45 1.24 7.25
CA SER A 61 -10.50 2.69 7.41
C SER A 61 -9.34 3.39 6.68
N ASN A 62 -8.13 2.84 6.76
CA ASN A 62 -6.97 3.39 6.05
C ASN A 62 -7.09 3.26 4.51
N MET A 63 -7.69 2.17 4.02
CA MET A 63 -7.98 2.01 2.58
C MET A 63 -8.99 3.06 2.10
N CYS A 64 -10.07 3.28 2.86
CA CYS A 64 -11.07 4.31 2.56
C CYS A 64 -10.46 5.71 2.52
N HIS A 65 -9.55 6.06 3.44
CA HIS A 65 -8.88 7.37 3.44
C HIS A 65 -7.87 7.53 2.28
N LYS A 66 -7.23 6.44 1.83
CA LYS A 66 -6.30 6.48 0.69
C LYS A 66 -7.02 6.66 -0.65
N PHE A 67 -8.23 6.14 -0.79
CA PHE A 67 -8.97 6.14 -2.06
C PHE A 67 -9.18 7.55 -2.65
N PRO A 68 -9.71 8.56 -1.93
CA PRO A 68 -9.89 9.91 -2.49
C PRO A 68 -8.57 10.56 -2.91
N LYS A 69 -7.49 10.36 -2.15
CA LYS A 69 -6.16 10.91 -2.49
C LYS A 69 -5.64 10.31 -3.79
N ALA A 70 -5.77 8.99 -3.95
CA ALA A 70 -5.39 8.29 -5.16
C ALA A 70 -6.24 8.74 -6.36
N LEU A 71 -7.56 8.90 -6.17
CA LEU A 71 -8.47 9.37 -7.21
C LEU A 71 -8.12 10.79 -7.68
N VAL A 72 -7.92 11.73 -6.77
CA VAL A 72 -7.53 13.12 -7.11
C VAL A 72 -6.17 13.13 -7.82
N GLY A 73 -5.21 12.33 -7.36
CA GLY A 73 -3.91 12.18 -8.01
C GLY A 73 -4.02 11.62 -9.43
N ALA A 74 -4.83 10.58 -9.62
CA ALA A 74 -5.09 9.96 -10.91
C ALA A 74 -5.79 10.93 -11.88
N VAL A 75 -6.82 11.66 -11.42
CA VAL A 75 -7.52 12.67 -12.23
C VAL A 75 -6.56 13.79 -12.63
N LYS A 76 -5.73 14.31 -11.70
CA LYS A 76 -4.75 15.34 -12.02
C LYS A 76 -3.73 14.86 -13.05
N ARG A 77 -3.22 13.63 -12.90
CA ARG A 77 -2.30 13.02 -13.88
C ARG A 77 -2.97 12.79 -15.24
N ALA A 78 -4.26 12.44 -15.26
CA ALA A 78 -5.03 12.27 -16.47
C ALA A 78 -5.21 13.59 -17.22
N ARG A 79 -5.42 14.71 -16.51
CA ARG A 79 -5.48 16.06 -17.11
C ARG A 79 -4.17 16.47 -17.78
N TYR A 80 -3.02 15.95 -17.34
CA TYR A 80 -1.72 16.18 -17.98
C TYR A 80 -1.43 15.23 -19.16
N GLY A 81 -2.36 14.35 -19.54
CA GLY A 81 -2.15 13.40 -20.65
C GLY A 81 -1.14 12.29 -20.34
N GLN A 82 -0.77 12.12 -19.06
CA GLN A 82 0.24 11.16 -18.60
C GLN A 82 -0.36 9.82 -18.14
N VAL A 83 -1.66 9.59 -18.35
CA VAL A 83 -2.35 8.37 -17.93
C VAL A 83 -2.58 7.44 -19.12
N ASP A 84 -2.06 6.22 -19.00
CA ASP A 84 -2.40 5.11 -19.87
C ASP A 84 -3.62 4.37 -19.28
N VAL A 85 -4.80 4.65 -19.84
CA VAL A 85 -6.07 4.07 -19.36
C VAL A 85 -6.08 2.55 -19.52
N LYS A 86 -5.43 2.00 -20.56
CA LYS A 86 -5.35 0.56 -20.79
C LYS A 86 -4.54 -0.12 -19.68
N LEU A 87 -3.40 0.47 -19.32
CA LEU A 87 -2.60 0.01 -18.18
C LEU A 87 -3.39 0.11 -16.87
N GLY A 88 -4.08 1.24 -16.66
CA GLY A 88 -4.87 1.47 -15.46
C GLY A 88 -5.97 0.42 -15.26
N ILE A 89 -6.67 0.02 -16.32
CA ILE A 89 -7.72 -1.01 -16.24
C ILE A 89 -7.12 -2.39 -15.93
N ILE A 90 -6.02 -2.77 -16.59
CA ILE A 90 -5.36 -4.06 -16.34
C ILE A 90 -4.90 -4.14 -14.88
N LEU A 91 -4.26 -3.08 -14.37
CA LEU A 91 -3.83 -2.98 -12.98
C LEU A 91 -5.00 -2.97 -12.00
N GLY A 92 -6.11 -2.31 -12.36
CA GLY A 92 -7.31 -2.25 -11.55
C GLY A 92 -7.93 -3.63 -11.35
N ILE A 93 -8.13 -4.38 -12.43
CA ILE A 93 -8.74 -5.72 -12.37
C ILE A 93 -7.86 -6.70 -11.59
N SER A 94 -6.55 -6.68 -11.82
CA SER A 94 -5.63 -7.56 -11.09
C SER A 94 -5.55 -7.22 -9.60
N ALA A 95 -5.49 -5.93 -9.26
CA ALA A 95 -5.51 -5.49 -7.87
C ALA A 95 -6.83 -5.83 -7.17
N GLU A 96 -7.96 -5.69 -7.86
CA GLU A 96 -9.27 -6.04 -7.32
C GLU A 96 -9.36 -7.54 -7.01
N ALA A 97 -8.90 -8.40 -7.93
CA ALA A 97 -8.83 -9.84 -7.69
C ALA A 97 -7.96 -10.20 -6.48
N GLY A 98 -6.79 -9.55 -6.34
CA GLY A 98 -5.89 -9.74 -5.20
C GLY A 98 -6.50 -9.30 -3.87
N VAL A 99 -7.19 -8.15 -3.85
CA VAL A 99 -7.88 -7.64 -2.65
C VAL A 99 -9.03 -8.54 -2.24
N LEU A 100 -9.84 -9.03 -3.18
CA LEU A 100 -10.93 -9.96 -2.90
C LEU A 100 -10.41 -11.28 -2.31
N TYR A 101 -9.34 -11.82 -2.88
CA TYR A 101 -8.71 -13.03 -2.35
C TYR A 101 -8.13 -12.81 -0.94
N GLY A 102 -7.42 -11.69 -0.72
CA GLY A 102 -6.89 -11.33 0.59
C GLY A 102 -7.99 -11.11 1.64
N ALA A 103 -9.10 -10.47 1.27
CA ALA A 103 -10.26 -10.28 2.14
C ALA A 103 -10.88 -11.63 2.53
N HIS A 104 -10.98 -12.58 1.59
CA HIS A 104 -11.48 -13.92 1.86
C HIS A 104 -10.57 -14.68 2.86
N ILE A 105 -9.25 -14.59 2.70
CA ILE A 105 -8.29 -15.17 3.67
C ILE A 105 -8.50 -14.54 5.05
N GLN A 106 -8.60 -13.21 5.12
CA GLN A 106 -8.75 -12.50 6.38
C GLN A 106 -10.07 -12.84 7.09
N GLU A 107 -11.16 -12.98 6.33
CA GLU A 107 -12.46 -13.41 6.86
C GLU A 107 -12.40 -14.85 7.37
N ASN A 108 -11.75 -15.76 6.63
CA ASN A 108 -11.56 -17.14 7.06
C ASN A 108 -10.75 -17.23 8.37
N ILE A 109 -9.70 -16.42 8.49
CA ILE A 109 -8.90 -16.33 9.73
C ILE A 109 -9.75 -15.79 10.88
N LYS A 110 -10.54 -14.73 10.66
CA LYS A 110 -11.44 -14.20 11.70
C LYS A 110 -12.48 -15.23 12.13
N ARG A 111 -13.04 -16.02 11.19
CA ARG A 111 -14.00 -17.09 11.50
C ARG A 111 -13.36 -18.26 12.28
N ALA A 112 -12.12 -18.61 11.97
CA ALA A 112 -11.42 -19.73 12.60
C ALA A 112 -10.79 -19.39 13.96
N PHE A 113 -10.23 -18.19 14.11
CA PHE A 113 -9.42 -17.79 15.27
C PHE A 113 -9.96 -16.57 16.04
N GLY A 114 -11.12 -16.04 15.66
CA GLY A 114 -11.74 -14.87 16.29
C GLY A 114 -10.97 -13.56 16.06
N ASP A 115 -11.34 -12.51 16.79
CA ASP A 115 -10.76 -11.17 16.63
C ASP A 115 -9.28 -11.11 17.04
N ALA A 116 -8.88 -11.83 18.08
CA ALA A 116 -7.49 -11.91 18.50
C ALA A 116 -6.58 -12.54 17.41
N GLY A 117 -7.05 -13.62 16.78
CA GLY A 117 -6.32 -14.25 15.68
C GLY A 117 -6.23 -13.36 14.43
N SER A 118 -7.31 -12.66 14.09
CA SER A 118 -7.32 -11.70 12.99
C SER A 118 -6.37 -10.53 13.24
N ASN A 119 -6.34 -9.98 14.46
CA ASN A 119 -5.44 -8.91 14.85
C ASN A 119 -3.97 -9.34 14.80
N LEU A 120 -3.67 -10.56 15.25
CA LEU A 120 -2.32 -11.12 15.17
C LEU A 120 -1.89 -11.32 13.70
N TYR A 121 -2.76 -11.87 12.85
CA TYR A 121 -2.50 -12.04 11.43
C TYR A 121 -2.18 -10.70 10.76
N VAL A 122 -3.02 -9.67 10.97
CA VAL A 122 -2.79 -8.34 10.41
C VAL A 122 -1.47 -7.76 10.91
N SER A 123 -1.19 -7.85 12.21
CA SER A 123 0.05 -7.33 12.81
C SER A 123 1.29 -8.01 12.23
N LEU A 124 1.29 -9.35 12.14
CA LEU A 124 2.38 -10.12 11.56
C LEU A 124 2.58 -9.80 10.08
N ALA A 125 1.50 -9.73 9.30
CA ALA A 125 1.57 -9.36 7.89
C ALA A 125 2.19 -7.96 7.72
N PHE A 126 1.78 -6.98 8.53
CA PHE A 126 2.38 -5.65 8.54
C PHE A 126 3.86 -5.67 8.90
N VAL A 127 4.25 -6.38 9.97
CA VAL A 127 5.65 -6.47 10.40
C VAL A 127 6.52 -7.10 9.32
N VAL A 128 6.08 -8.19 8.71
CA VAL A 128 6.83 -8.88 7.64
C VAL A 128 6.95 -7.98 6.42
N VAL A 129 5.85 -7.41 5.93
CA VAL A 129 5.85 -6.56 4.73
C VAL A 129 6.68 -5.30 4.95
N LEU A 130 6.47 -4.57 6.05
CA LEU A 130 7.23 -3.36 6.35
C LEU A 130 8.69 -3.66 6.67
N GLY A 131 8.99 -4.79 7.31
CA GLY A 131 10.35 -5.25 7.54
C GLY A 131 11.10 -5.49 6.24
N ILE A 132 10.48 -6.20 5.29
CA ILE A 132 11.07 -6.47 3.97
C ILE A 132 11.24 -5.17 3.17
N VAL A 133 10.17 -4.39 3.02
CA VAL A 133 10.19 -3.15 2.22
C VAL A 133 11.14 -2.12 2.84
N GLY A 134 11.08 -1.94 4.16
CA GLY A 134 11.94 -1.01 4.90
C GLY A 134 13.41 -1.40 4.79
N SER A 135 13.74 -2.68 4.95
CA SER A 135 15.11 -3.17 4.78
C SER A 135 15.61 -3.03 3.35
N PHE A 136 14.75 -3.29 2.36
CA PHE A 136 15.08 -3.12 0.95
C PHE A 136 15.37 -1.66 0.60
N VAL A 137 14.51 -0.73 1.03
CA VAL A 137 14.70 0.71 0.82
C VAL A 137 15.95 1.21 1.54
N LEU A 138 16.22 0.73 2.75
CA LEU A 138 17.41 1.09 3.51
C LEU A 138 18.68 0.60 2.81
N TRP A 139 18.67 -0.63 2.29
CA TRP A 139 19.78 -1.17 1.52
C TRP A 139 20.01 -0.37 0.23
N ASP A 140 18.95 -0.01 -0.49
CA ASP A 140 19.02 0.80 -1.69
C ASP A 140 19.57 2.21 -1.40
N ALA A 141 19.12 2.84 -0.32
CA ALA A 141 19.63 4.13 0.14
C ALA A 141 21.12 4.08 0.51
N PHE A 142 21.58 3.06 1.24
CA PHE A 142 23.00 2.91 1.58
C PHE A 142 23.86 2.63 0.35
N LYS A 143 23.38 1.79 -0.56
CA LYS A 143 24.07 1.49 -1.83
C LYS A 143 24.14 2.72 -2.72
N GLY A 144 23.04 3.47 -2.83
CA GLY A 144 22.97 4.73 -3.58
C GLY A 144 23.87 5.81 -3.01
N TYR A 145 23.98 5.93 -1.68
CA TYR A 145 24.90 6.85 -1.02
C TYR A 145 26.37 6.48 -1.27
N ARG A 146 26.68 5.19 -1.27
CA ARG A 146 28.04 4.67 -1.52
C ARG A 146 28.45 4.73 -3.00
N SER A 147 27.48 4.85 -3.91
CA SER A 147 27.69 4.95 -5.37
C SER A 147 27.66 6.40 -5.90
N ARG A 148 27.41 7.39 -5.04
CA ARG A 148 27.30 8.83 -5.37
C ARG A 148 28.64 9.51 -5.70
N ASN A 149 29.75 8.77 -5.70
CA ASN A 149 31.08 9.32 -6.03
C ASN A 149 31.44 9.25 -7.52
N ASP A 150 30.60 8.61 -8.35
CA ASP A 150 30.73 8.64 -9.81
C ASP A 150 29.49 9.32 -10.40
N GLY A 151 29.70 10.50 -10.96
CA GLY A 151 28.68 11.32 -11.64
C GLY A 151 28.24 10.70 -12.97
N GLU A 152 27.62 9.53 -12.93
CA GLU A 152 26.93 8.97 -14.10
C GLU A 152 25.43 9.26 -14.01
N ASP A 153 24.92 9.90 -15.07
CA ASP A 153 23.51 10.11 -15.37
C ASP A 153 22.66 8.87 -15.07
N GLU A 154 21.39 9.07 -14.69
CA GLU A 154 20.37 8.03 -14.46
C GLU A 154 20.30 7.02 -15.63
N LYS A 155 21.20 6.03 -15.64
CA LYS A 155 21.13 4.89 -16.53
C LYS A 155 20.01 4.00 -15.99
N VAL A 156 18.98 3.80 -16.81
CA VAL A 156 17.87 2.87 -16.61
C VAL A 156 18.35 1.62 -15.86
N SER A 157 17.74 1.33 -14.71
CA SER A 157 18.14 0.23 -13.82
C SER A 157 18.32 -1.07 -14.61
N ARG A 158 19.38 -1.86 -14.33
CA ARG A 158 19.63 -3.15 -14.99
C ARG A 158 18.43 -4.10 -14.91
N LEU A 159 17.61 -3.97 -13.87
CA LEU A 159 16.35 -4.70 -13.73
C LEU A 159 15.29 -4.23 -14.74
N ALA A 160 15.22 -2.93 -15.04
CA ALA A 160 14.31 -2.40 -16.05
C ALA A 160 14.71 -2.86 -17.46
N LEU A 161 16.01 -2.92 -17.77
CA LEU A 161 16.52 -3.47 -19.04
C LEU A 161 16.27 -4.98 -19.15
N TRP A 162 16.46 -5.73 -18.05
CA TRP A 162 16.20 -7.17 -18.03
C TRP A 162 14.71 -7.50 -18.18
N VAL A 163 13.83 -6.78 -17.48
CA VAL A 163 12.37 -6.92 -17.63
C VAL A 163 11.92 -6.53 -19.04
N GLN A 164 12.52 -5.50 -19.64
CA GLN A 164 12.27 -5.14 -21.05
C GLN A 164 12.79 -6.19 -22.05
N SER A 165 13.80 -6.98 -21.69
CA SER A 165 14.36 -8.03 -22.55
C SER A 165 13.52 -9.31 -22.59
N ILE A 166 12.61 -9.49 -21.62
CA ILE A 166 11.74 -10.67 -21.54
C ILE A 166 10.49 -10.44 -22.40
N ASN A 167 10.60 -10.79 -23.69
CA ASN A 167 9.48 -10.85 -24.63
C ASN A 167 8.79 -12.22 -24.53
N ILE A 168 7.71 -12.31 -23.74
CA ILE A 168 6.88 -13.52 -23.71
C ILE A 168 5.84 -13.43 -24.85
N PRO A 169 5.85 -14.34 -25.84
CA PRO A 169 4.86 -14.33 -26.91
C PRO A 169 3.46 -14.53 -26.30
N TRP A 170 2.45 -13.82 -26.83
CA TRP A 170 1.03 -13.77 -26.44
C TRP A 170 0.55 -12.78 -25.36
N THR A 171 1.41 -12.09 -24.60
CA THR A 171 0.96 -11.17 -23.52
C THR A 171 1.50 -9.75 -23.63
N MET A 172 2.10 -9.38 -24.76
CA MET A 172 2.75 -8.08 -24.95
C MET A 172 1.74 -6.97 -25.22
N VAL A 173 1.70 -5.95 -24.36
CA VAL A 173 0.93 -4.72 -24.59
C VAL A 173 1.90 -3.55 -24.68
N TYR A 174 1.68 -2.70 -25.69
CA TYR A 174 2.40 -1.44 -25.81
C TYR A 174 1.78 -0.40 -24.87
N PHE A 175 2.59 0.15 -23.97
CA PHE A 175 2.16 1.20 -23.05
C PHE A 175 2.76 2.54 -23.49
N LYS A 176 1.88 3.51 -23.75
CA LYS A 176 2.28 4.82 -24.31
C LYS A 176 3.06 5.66 -23.29
N SER A 177 2.85 5.43 -22.00
CA SER A 177 3.58 6.11 -20.91
C SER A 177 5.00 5.60 -20.68
N LEU A 178 5.29 4.34 -21.07
CA LEU A 178 6.58 3.69 -20.87
C LEU A 178 7.45 3.67 -22.14
N ASN A 179 6.90 4.10 -23.28
CA ASN A 179 7.50 3.98 -24.61
C ASN A 179 8.10 2.58 -24.88
N ALA A 180 7.47 1.54 -24.34
CA ALA A 180 7.97 0.17 -24.31
C ALA A 180 6.82 -0.84 -24.41
N ARG A 181 7.11 -2.03 -24.96
CA ARG A 181 6.20 -3.18 -24.89
C ARG A 181 6.54 -3.97 -23.64
N VAL A 182 5.57 -4.18 -22.75
CA VAL A 182 5.75 -4.97 -21.52
C VAL A 182 4.70 -6.07 -21.50
N SER A 183 5.09 -7.26 -21.01
CA SER A 183 4.16 -8.37 -20.83
C SER A 183 3.15 -8.04 -19.73
N VAL A 184 1.87 -8.25 -20.01
CA VAL A 184 0.75 -8.08 -19.07
C VAL A 184 0.96 -8.91 -17.79
N LEU A 185 1.66 -10.03 -17.89
CA LEU A 185 1.96 -10.90 -16.74
C LEU A 185 2.89 -10.22 -15.71
N PHE A 186 3.80 -9.36 -16.15
CA PHE A 186 4.65 -8.54 -15.27
C PHE A 186 3.95 -7.30 -14.72
N THR A 187 2.82 -6.92 -15.31
CA THR A 187 2.00 -5.80 -14.81
C THR A 187 0.99 -6.23 -13.76
N ILE A 188 0.78 -7.54 -13.54
CA ILE A 188 -0.07 -8.02 -12.45
C ILE A 188 0.76 -7.92 -11.15
N PRO A 189 0.30 -7.16 -10.14
CA PRO A 189 1.01 -6.97 -8.87
C PRO A 189 0.99 -8.22 -7.97
#